data_AF-A0A1B6DNR8-F1
#
_entry.id   AF-A0A1B6DNR8-F1
#
_cell.length_a   1.000
_cell.length_b   1.000
_cell.length_c   1.000
_cell.angle_alpha   90.00
_cell.angle_beta   90.00
_cell.angle_gamma   90.00
#
_symmetry.space_group_name_H-M   'P 1'
#
loop_
_entity.id
_entity.type
_entity.pdbx_description
1 polymer ?
#
loop_
_entity_poly.entity_id
_entity_poly.type
_entity_poly.pdbx_seq_one_letter_code
_entity_poly.pdbx_strand_id
1 'polypeptide(L)'
;MFYHFALICLVYLIIHLTSQILFLINQKDLKSFMNRLKNTFLNIYYKHCYEQRHVSTSNQLAKKYLGENTPPLQELTKRTSIFLLNTHHNLRKAWPFPPQGIKVAGLHVKPIKTLPKVS
;
A
#
# COMPACT_ATOMS: atom_id res chain seq x y z
N MET A 1 18.19 -4.25 -26.35
CA MET A 1 17.66 -5.10 -25.26
C MET A 1 17.11 -4.29 -24.07
N PHE A 2 17.80 -3.25 -23.59
CA PHE A 2 17.34 -2.41 -22.47
C PHE A 2 16.03 -1.62 -22.73
N TYR A 3 15.85 -1.06 -23.93
CA TYR A 3 14.64 -0.31 -24.29
C TYR A 3 13.37 -1.14 -24.31
N HIS A 4 13.46 -2.41 -24.74
CA HIS A 4 12.31 -3.31 -24.77
C HIS A 4 11.86 -3.67 -23.35
N PHE A 5 12.81 -3.90 -22.44
CA PHE A 5 12.52 -4.17 -21.03
C PHE A 5 11.94 -2.96 -20.30
N ALA A 6 12.47 -1.76 -20.57
CA ALA A 6 11.94 -0.51 -20.03
C ALA A 6 10.51 -0.23 -20.51
N LEU A 7 10.21 -0.50 -21.78
CA LEU A 7 8.87 -0.32 -22.35
C LEU A 7 7.87 -1.32 -21.74
N ILE A 8 8.28 -2.58 -21.54
CA ILE A 8 7.46 -3.59 -20.86
C ILE A 8 7.18 -3.17 -19.41
N CYS A 9 8.19 -2.71 -18.66
CA CYS A 9 8.01 -2.20 -17.30
C CYS A 9 7.11 -0.96 -17.24
N LEU A 10 7.21 -0.04 -18.21
CA LEU A 10 6.38 1.16 -18.28
C LEU A 10 4.92 0.81 -18.55
N VAL A 11 4.66 -0.07 -19.51
CA VAL A 11 3.31 -0.60 -19.81
C VAL A 11 2.75 -1.33 -18.59
N TYR A 12 3.60 -2.07 -17.88
CA TYR A 12 3.22 -2.78 -16.66
C TYR A 12 2.83 -1.84 -15.51
N LEU A 13 3.64 -0.78 -15.31
CA LEU A 13 3.38 0.26 -14.33
C LEU A 13 2.10 1.04 -14.67
N ILE A 14 1.86 1.32 -15.96
CA ILE A 14 0.64 1.98 -16.45
C ILE A 14 -0.58 1.07 -16.23
N ILE A 15 -0.50 -0.22 -16.54
CA ILE A 15 -1.60 -1.18 -16.27
C ILE A 15 -1.85 -1.31 -14.77
N HIS A 16 -0.81 -1.31 -13.95
CA HIS A 16 -0.94 -1.39 -12.50
C HIS A 16 -1.50 -0.11 -11.88
N LEU A 17 -1.06 1.07 -12.33
CA LEU A 17 -1.62 2.36 -11.88
C LEU A 17 -3.07 2.53 -12.34
N THR A 18 -3.38 2.22 -13.60
CA THR A 18 -4.74 2.36 -14.15
C THR A 18 -5.72 1.39 -13.49
N SER A 19 -5.28 0.18 -13.13
CA SER A 19 -6.11 -0.76 -12.36
C SER A 19 -6.35 -0.34 -10.91
N GLN A 20 -5.34 0.20 -10.21
CA GLN A 20 -5.51 0.74 -8.86
C GLN A 20 -6.47 1.94 -8.86
N ILE A 21 -6.33 2.85 -9.84
CA ILE A 21 -7.21 4.01 -10.02
C ILE A 21 -8.63 3.57 -10.38
N LEU A 22 -8.80 2.59 -11.27
CA LEU A 22 -10.12 2.07 -11.65
C LEU A 22 -10.79 1.32 -10.48
N PHE A 23 -10.04 0.59 -9.66
CA PHE A 23 -10.56 -0.01 -8.43
C PHE A 23 -11.06 1.05 -7.44
N LEU A 24 -10.37 2.18 -7.30
CA LEU A 24 -10.83 3.27 -6.44
C LEU A 24 -12.05 4.02 -7.03
N ILE A 25 -12.16 4.12 -8.35
CA ILE A 25 -13.27 4.81 -9.04
C ILE A 25 -14.54 3.93 -9.11
N ASN A 26 -14.40 2.63 -9.31
CA ASN A 26 -15.52 1.71 -9.62
C ASN A 26 -16.21 1.10 -8.38
N GLN A 27 -15.86 1.57 -7.18
CA GLN A 27 -16.52 1.16 -5.92
C GLN A 27 -17.82 1.91 -5.64
N LYS A 28 -18.22 2.85 -6.51
CA LYS A 28 -19.32 3.78 -6.20
C LYS A 28 -20.74 3.24 -6.43
N ASP A 29 -20.95 2.16 -7.21
CA ASP A 29 -22.32 1.75 -7.57
C ASP A 29 -22.59 0.24 -7.49
N LEU A 30 -22.68 -0.25 -6.25
CA LEU A 30 -22.99 -1.65 -5.89
C LEU A 30 -24.50 -1.98 -5.90
N LYS A 31 -25.35 -1.07 -6.40
CA LYS A 31 -26.81 -1.20 -6.29
C LYS A 31 -27.34 -2.41 -7.07
N SER A 32 -26.84 -2.64 -8.28
CA SER A 32 -27.27 -3.74 -9.16
C SER A 32 -26.45 -5.03 -8.97
N PHE A 33 -27.11 -6.19 -9.11
CA PHE A 33 -26.46 -7.51 -9.05
C PHE A 33 -25.30 -7.65 -10.06
N MET A 34 -25.49 -7.19 -11.30
CA MET A 34 -24.44 -7.30 -12.33
C MET A 34 -23.20 -6.48 -12.00
N ASN A 35 -23.38 -5.34 -11.34
CA ASN A 35 -22.24 -4.54 -10.87
C ASN A 35 -21.49 -5.25 -9.74
N ARG A 36 -22.21 -5.90 -8.81
CA ARG A 36 -21.58 -6.74 -7.77
C ARG A 36 -20.81 -7.91 -8.37
N LEU A 37 -21.38 -8.60 -9.37
CA LEU A 37 -20.73 -9.72 -10.03
C LEU A 37 -19.43 -9.28 -10.73
N LYS A 38 -19.47 -8.18 -11.50
CA LYS A 38 -18.27 -7.58 -12.12
C LYS A 38 -17.23 -7.19 -11.07
N ASN A 39 -17.66 -6.57 -9.97
CA ASN A 39 -16.78 -6.18 -8.88
C ASN A 39 -16.09 -7.40 -8.23
N THR A 40 -16.83 -8.49 -8.00
CA THR A 40 -16.28 -9.74 -7.45
C THR A 40 -15.20 -10.32 -8.36
N PHE A 41 -15.46 -10.43 -9.67
CA PHE A 41 -14.46 -10.95 -10.61
C PHE A 41 -13.22 -10.07 -10.68
N LEU A 42 -13.39 -8.74 -10.75
CA LEU A 42 -12.27 -7.80 -10.71
C LEU A 42 -11.47 -7.92 -9.42
N ASN A 43 -12.15 -8.04 -8.27
CA ASN A 43 -11.49 -8.17 -6.98
C ASN A 43 -10.68 -9.47 -6.89
N ILE A 44 -11.21 -10.60 -7.37
CA ILE A 44 -10.48 -11.88 -7.42
C ILE A 44 -9.25 -11.76 -8.33
N TYR A 45 -9.43 -11.19 -9.53
CA TYR A 45 -8.34 -11.00 -10.47
C TYR A 45 -7.22 -10.12 -9.90
N TYR A 46 -7.58 -8.98 -9.29
CA TYR A 46 -6.61 -8.07 -8.68
C TYR A 46 -5.92 -8.69 -7.47
N LYS A 47 -6.66 -9.40 -6.61
CA LYS A 47 -6.08 -10.12 -5.48
C LYS A 47 -5.03 -11.13 -5.96
N HIS A 48 -5.35 -11.91 -6.99
CA HIS A 48 -4.42 -12.88 -7.56
C HIS A 48 -3.17 -12.20 -8.16
N CYS A 49 -3.35 -11.12 -8.92
CA CYS A 49 -2.24 -10.34 -9.46
C CYS A 49 -1.36 -9.72 -8.36
N TYR A 50 -1.98 -9.25 -7.28
CA TYR A 50 -1.30 -8.68 -6.12
C TYR A 50 -0.43 -9.73 -5.41
N GLU A 51 -1.00 -10.90 -5.13
CA GLU A 51 -0.30 -12.00 -4.47
C GLU A 51 0.88 -12.50 -5.30
N GLN A 52 0.71 -12.67 -6.61
CA GLN A 52 1.82 -13.18 -7.44
C GLN A 52 2.97 -12.19 -7.57
N ARG A 53 2.70 -10.91 -7.75
CA ARG A 53 3.75 -9.93 -8.10
C ARG A 53 4.24 -9.15 -6.91
N HIS A 54 3.34 -8.52 -6.15
CA HIS A 54 3.76 -7.63 -5.07
C HIS A 54 4.29 -8.42 -3.88
N VAL A 55 3.59 -9.48 -3.49
CA VAL A 55 3.97 -10.26 -2.31
C VAL A 55 5.26 -11.03 -2.57
N SER A 56 5.40 -11.67 -3.74
CA SER A 56 6.64 -12.39 -4.11
C SER A 56 7.84 -11.46 -4.17
N THR A 57 7.75 -10.34 -4.90
CA THR A 57 8.85 -9.37 -4.99
C THR A 57 9.17 -8.75 -3.63
N SER A 58 8.17 -8.42 -2.82
CA SER A 58 8.41 -7.87 -1.48
C SER A 58 9.08 -8.88 -0.55
N ASN A 59 8.71 -10.16 -0.62
CA ASN A 59 9.37 -11.23 0.13
C ASN A 59 10.83 -11.41 -0.31
N GLN A 60 11.12 -11.31 -1.61
CA GLN A 60 12.50 -11.36 -2.11
C GLN A 60 13.33 -10.17 -1.63
N LEU A 61 12.78 -8.95 -1.66
CA LEU A 61 13.45 -7.78 -1.10
C LEU A 61 13.68 -7.93 0.41
N ALA A 62 12.68 -8.42 1.14
CA ALA A 62 12.80 -8.65 2.57
C ALA A 62 13.96 -9.61 2.88
N LYS A 63 14.06 -10.73 2.17
CA LYS A 63 15.20 -11.65 2.32
C LYS A 63 16.54 -11.02 1.96
N LYS A 64 16.58 -10.22 0.88
CA LYS A 64 17.80 -9.54 0.44
C LYS A 64 18.36 -8.56 1.49
N TYR A 65 17.49 -7.80 2.15
CA TYR A 65 17.92 -6.73 3.07
C TYR A 65 17.87 -7.11 4.55
N LEU A 66 16.97 -8.02 4.95
CA LEU A 66 16.80 -8.46 6.35
C LEU A 66 17.45 -9.82 6.61
N GLY A 67 17.88 -10.54 5.56
CA GLY A 67 18.58 -11.83 5.62
C GLY A 67 17.72 -13.00 5.14
N GLU A 68 18.35 -14.06 4.65
CA GLU A 68 17.67 -15.24 4.07
C GLU A 68 16.75 -15.98 5.07
N ASN A 69 17.05 -15.88 6.37
CA ASN A 69 16.24 -16.47 7.44
C ASN A 69 14.94 -15.67 7.73
N THR A 70 14.68 -14.59 6.99
CA THR A 70 13.48 -13.77 7.17
C THR A 70 12.24 -14.57 6.74
N PRO A 71 11.26 -14.76 7.64
CA PRO A 71 10.01 -15.45 7.29
C PRO A 71 9.19 -14.61 6.31
N PRO A 72 8.21 -15.21 5.61
CA PRO A 72 7.33 -14.49 4.69
C PRO A 72 6.67 -13.28 5.36
N LEU A 73 6.56 -12.17 4.63
CA LEU A 73 5.97 -10.92 5.11
C LEU A 73 4.54 -11.08 5.66
N GLN A 74 3.77 -12.03 5.11
CA GLN A 74 2.43 -12.33 5.62
C GLN A 74 2.46 -12.91 7.03
N GLU A 75 3.49 -13.68 7.36
CA GLU A 75 3.69 -14.23 8.70
C GLU A 75 4.22 -13.15 9.65
N LEU A 76 5.15 -12.31 9.18
CA LEU A 76 5.61 -11.14 9.94
C LEU A 76 4.44 -10.23 10.32
N THR A 77 3.53 -9.97 9.38
CA THR A 77 2.34 -9.14 9.63
C THR A 77 1.45 -9.69 10.75
N LYS A 78 1.38 -11.02 10.90
CA LYS A 78 0.62 -11.69 11.97
C LYS A 78 1.35 -11.69 13.32
N ARG A 79 2.69 -11.73 13.30
CA ARG A 79 3.53 -11.75 14.51
C ARG A 79 3.87 -10.35 15.04
N THR A 80 3.68 -9.31 14.24
CA THR A 80 4.00 -7.93 14.60
C THR A 80 3.01 -7.41 15.64
N SER A 81 3.48 -7.14 16.86
CA SER A 81 2.63 -6.64 17.94
C SER A 81 2.25 -5.16 17.77
N ILE A 82 3.18 -4.33 17.27
CA ILE A 82 2.99 -2.89 17.12
C ILE A 82 3.61 -2.41 15.81
N PHE A 83 2.90 -1.54 15.09
CA PHE A 83 3.41 -0.80 13.95
C PHE A 83 3.10 0.70 14.08
N LEU A 84 4.16 1.50 14.15
CA LEU A 84 4.09 2.94 14.37
C LEU A 84 4.00 3.71 13.06
N LEU A 85 2.89 4.41 12.83
CA LEU A 85 2.65 5.20 11.64
C LEU A 85 2.89 6.68 11.86
N ASN A 86 3.79 7.27 11.07
CA ASN A 86 3.91 8.71 10.97
C ASN A 86 2.80 9.30 10.08
N THR A 87 1.56 9.30 10.57
CA THR A 87 0.39 9.80 9.85
C THR A 87 -0.63 10.31 10.84
N HIS A 88 -1.21 11.48 10.56
CA HIS A 88 -2.25 12.07 11.40
C HIS A 88 -3.64 11.63 10.94
N HIS A 89 -4.56 11.37 11.88
CA HIS A 89 -5.92 10.91 11.56
C HIS A 89 -6.73 11.95 10.77
N ASN A 90 -6.51 13.25 11.02
CA ASN A 90 -7.19 14.33 10.29
C ASN A 90 -6.73 14.46 8.82
N LEU A 91 -5.53 13.99 8.47
CA LEU A 91 -4.97 14.17 7.13
C LEU A 91 -5.34 13.05 6.16
N ARG A 92 -6.00 11.98 6.64
CA ARG A 92 -6.40 10.84 5.80
C ARG A 92 -7.86 10.51 5.99
N LYS A 93 -8.50 10.05 4.91
CA LYS A 93 -9.84 9.48 4.95
C LYS A 93 -9.91 8.33 5.97
N ALA A 94 -11.06 8.20 6.64
CA ALA A 94 -11.35 7.05 7.48
C ALA A 94 -11.23 5.76 6.66
N TRP A 95 -10.38 4.86 7.13
CA TRP A 95 -10.14 3.55 6.56
C TRP A 95 -10.00 2.55 7.71
N PRO A 96 -10.42 1.28 7.51
CA PRO A 96 -10.25 0.25 8.52
C PRO A 96 -8.76 0.08 8.80
N PHE A 97 -8.37 0.19 10.07
CA PHE A 97 -6.98 0.10 10.50
C PHE A 97 -6.87 -0.94 11.62
N PRO A 98 -5.90 -1.86 11.58
CA PRO A 98 -5.78 -2.90 12.59
C PRO A 98 -5.37 -2.28 13.94
N PRO A 99 -5.79 -2.88 15.07
CA PRO A 99 -5.49 -2.35 16.40
C PRO A 99 -3.98 -2.33 16.72
N GLN A 100 -3.19 -3.19 16.08
CA GLN A 100 -1.72 -3.21 16.19
C GLN A 100 -1.04 -1.96 15.62
N GLY A 101 -1.75 -1.15 14.83
CA GLY A 101 -1.20 0.05 14.22
C GLY A 101 -1.50 1.30 15.05
N ILE A 102 -0.46 1.97 15.56
CA ILE A 102 -0.59 3.21 16.33
C ILE A 102 -0.12 4.38 15.48
N LYS A 103 -0.97 5.40 15.34
CA LYS A 103 -0.66 6.62 14.60
C LYS A 103 0.07 7.60 15.52
N VAL A 104 1.34 7.85 15.21
CA VAL A 104 2.27 8.67 16.00
C VAL A 104 2.86 9.79 15.13
N ALA A 105 1.97 10.63 14.61
CA ALA A 105 2.36 11.76 13.77
C ALA A 105 3.31 12.69 14.52
N GLY A 106 4.40 13.09 13.84
CA GLY A 106 5.28 14.13 14.35
C GLY A 106 6.25 13.70 15.45
N LEU A 107 6.48 12.40 15.68
CA LEU A 107 7.53 11.93 16.61
C LEU A 107 8.93 12.48 16.28
N HIS A 108 9.19 12.82 15.02
CA HIS A 108 10.47 13.38 14.57
C HIS A 108 10.47 14.92 14.51
N VAL A 109 9.36 15.58 14.84
CA VAL A 109 9.25 17.05 14.80
C VAL A 109 9.93 17.61 16.04
N LYS A 110 10.97 18.42 15.80
CA LYS A 110 11.66 19.14 16.87
C LYS A 110 10.73 20.22 17.44
N PRO A 111 10.87 20.57 18.74
CA PRO A 111 10.11 21.67 19.32
C PRO A 111 10.32 22.96 18.52
N ILE A 112 9.25 23.74 18.40
CA ILE A 112 9.22 24.95 17.58
C ILE A 112 10.27 25.94 18.10
N LYS A 113 11.18 26.36 17.22
CA LYS A 113 12.08 27.50 17.50
C LYS A 113 11.24 28.77 17.52
N THR A 114 11.39 29.60 18.55
CA THR A 114 10.70 30.88 18.62
C THR A 114 11.02 31.74 17.40
N LEU A 115 9.98 32.38 16.84
CA LEU A 115 10.14 33.30 15.73
C LEU A 115 10.95 34.52 16.21
N PRO A 116 11.88 35.04 15.39
CA PRO A 116 12.54 36.30 15.71
C PRO A 116 11.48 37.40 15.78
N LYS A 117 11.53 38.22 16.83
CA LYS A 117 10.67 39.41 16.92
C LYS A 117 11.07 40.34 15.78
N VAL A 118 10.10 40.73 14.97
CA VAL A 118 10.28 41.83 14.01
C VAL A 118 10.44 43.08 14.85
N SER A 119 11.62 43.69 14.80
CA SER A 119 11.92 45.00 15.39
C SER A 119 11.27 46.11 14.57
#